data_AF-A0A387BQZ6-F1
#
_entry.id   AF-A0A387BQZ6-F1
#
_cell.length_a   1.000
_cell.length_b   1.000
_cell.length_c   1.000
_cell.angle_alpha   90.00
_cell.angle_beta   90.00
_cell.angle_gamma   90.00
#
_symmetry.space_group_name_H-M   'P 1'
#
loop_
_entity.id
_entity.type
_entity.pdbx_description
1 polymer ?
#
loop_
_entity_poly.entity_id
_entity_poly.type
_entity_poly.pdbx_seq_one_letter_code
_entity_poly.pdbx_strand_id
1 'polypeptide(L)'
;MGLFDRWKKNTKPDTVPPAKAPTRAPVAQPVQVEVSFERDEIVPIEKRVAKLSPDRFGLYPHEILLLDYAPKFTTAGQKFQGFWDYSYGVSNVSSILKSLISRGFIAKGSVADTVNQQTAAALKPVLVAHGLPATGTKPTLINRVLTEVPAADLEKTFPQRFYALTDTGRAALDASPFIPYIHKHPTTENLDMFLLSQMVTSNPALPWRDHVWRFLNDRSVQRAREGNWGLYRNVRHSMADFVAEEERWLDAIGLNAEVCFWDTSGVSNGFRPDFLSIYAPYYFPFKDSGEKPAPAIVDRIFKWAGKAKLNDAELRALMERSIEQFSSPFHLFTKPEVIDIVFFLRDENTAALTKVYAAAEQRFRAAYPDIDLTRS
;
A
#
# COMPACT_ATOMS: atom_id res chain seq x y z
N MET A 1 38.17 -14.13 -35.90
CA MET A 1 38.00 -15.38 -36.66
C MET A 1 36.92 -15.13 -37.70
N GLY A 2 37.26 -15.22 -38.99
CA GLY A 2 36.29 -15.29 -40.10
C GLY A 2 35.60 -16.67 -40.12
N LEU A 3 34.83 -17.11 -41.10
CA LEU A 3 34.51 -16.67 -42.45
C LEU A 3 33.21 -17.41 -42.86
N PHE A 4 32.34 -16.69 -43.58
CA PHE A 4 31.70 -17.08 -44.84
C PHE A 4 31.80 -18.52 -45.40
N ASP A 5 30.66 -18.91 -46.01
CA ASP A 5 30.49 -19.56 -47.32
C ASP A 5 30.15 -21.07 -47.45
N ARG A 6 28.86 -21.28 -47.81
CA ARG A 6 28.36 -21.87 -49.09
C ARG A 6 28.25 -23.38 -49.34
N TRP A 7 27.02 -23.71 -49.81
CA TRP A 7 26.62 -24.65 -50.89
C TRP A 7 26.61 -26.16 -50.59
N LYS A 8 25.64 -27.00 -51.00
CA LYS A 8 24.89 -27.18 -52.28
C LYS A 8 23.51 -27.86 -52.02
N LYS A 9 22.40 -27.36 -52.59
CA LYS A 9 21.64 -27.83 -53.78
C LYS A 9 20.93 -29.21 -53.73
N ASN A 10 19.64 -29.13 -54.08
CA ASN A 10 18.76 -30.05 -54.83
C ASN A 10 18.15 -31.29 -54.16
N THR A 11 16.82 -31.27 -53.97
CA THR A 11 15.86 -32.14 -54.68
C THR A 11 14.41 -31.62 -54.54
N LYS A 12 13.65 -31.71 -55.63
CA LYS A 12 12.17 -31.75 -55.72
C LYS A 12 11.86 -32.88 -56.72
N PRO A 13 10.62 -33.38 -56.84
CA PRO A 13 9.50 -33.42 -55.89
C PRO A 13 8.95 -34.87 -55.78
N ASP A 14 7.96 -35.13 -54.92
CA ASP A 14 6.94 -36.13 -55.27
C ASP A 14 5.57 -35.69 -54.79
N THR A 15 4.63 -35.74 -55.73
CA THR A 15 3.23 -35.34 -55.65
C THR A 15 2.35 -36.51 -55.22
N VAL A 16 1.44 -36.29 -54.27
CA VAL A 16 0.22 -37.10 -54.12
C VAL A 16 -1.00 -36.17 -53.96
N PRO A 17 -2.16 -36.45 -54.59
CA PRO A 17 -3.27 -35.51 -54.79
C PRO A 17 -4.22 -35.38 -53.58
N PRO A 18 -5.17 -34.43 -53.60
CA PRO A 18 -5.81 -33.89 -52.40
C PRO A 18 -7.04 -34.70 -51.95
N ALA A 19 -7.24 -34.79 -50.63
CA ALA A 19 -8.50 -35.21 -50.03
C ALA A 19 -9.19 -34.03 -49.31
N LYS A 20 -10.50 -33.97 -49.49
CA LYS A 20 -11.40 -32.84 -49.30
C LYS A 20 -11.52 -32.35 -47.85
N ALA A 21 -11.67 -31.04 -47.69
CA ALA A 21 -11.93 -30.37 -46.42
C ALA A 21 -13.32 -30.69 -45.84
N PRO A 22 -13.45 -30.87 -44.51
CA PRO A 22 -14.68 -30.61 -43.80
C PRO A 22 -14.70 -29.18 -43.24
N THR A 23 -15.83 -28.54 -43.45
CA THR A 23 -16.24 -27.17 -43.15
C THR A 23 -16.01 -26.81 -41.68
N ARG A 24 -15.25 -25.75 -41.40
CA ARG A 24 -15.16 -25.14 -40.06
C ARG A 24 -16.41 -24.28 -39.81
N ALA A 25 -17.06 -24.51 -38.67
CA ALA A 25 -18.09 -23.63 -38.11
C ALA A 25 -17.55 -22.19 -37.90
N PRO A 26 -18.41 -21.16 -37.95
CA PRO A 26 -17.97 -19.77 -37.83
C PRO A 26 -17.38 -19.53 -36.44
N VAL A 27 -16.14 -19.05 -36.42
CA VAL A 27 -15.45 -18.60 -35.21
C VAL A 27 -16.20 -17.39 -34.69
N ALA A 28 -16.80 -17.50 -33.49
CA ALA A 28 -17.38 -16.36 -32.79
C ALA A 28 -16.28 -15.31 -32.59
N GLN A 29 -16.51 -14.10 -33.09
CA GLN A 29 -15.56 -13.01 -32.89
C GLN A 29 -15.46 -12.69 -31.39
N PRO A 30 -14.25 -12.48 -30.85
CA PRO A 30 -14.09 -12.08 -29.46
C PRO A 30 -14.72 -10.68 -29.30
N VAL A 31 -15.75 -10.60 -28.45
CA VAL A 31 -16.32 -9.33 -28.01
C VAL A 31 -15.22 -8.57 -27.29
N GLN A 32 -14.72 -7.49 -27.90
CA GLN A 32 -13.86 -6.54 -27.21
C GLN A 32 -14.73 -5.77 -26.22
N VAL A 33 -14.72 -6.18 -24.95
CA VAL A 33 -15.26 -5.38 -23.86
C VAL A 33 -14.25 -4.28 -23.59
N GLU A 34 -14.46 -3.11 -24.18
CA GLU A 34 -13.82 -1.88 -23.71
C GLU A 34 -14.38 -1.58 -22.32
N VAL A 35 -13.63 -1.97 -21.29
CA VAL A 35 -13.87 -1.50 -19.92
C VAL A 35 -13.41 -0.04 -19.89
N SER A 36 -14.34 0.88 -20.18
CA SER A 36 -14.13 2.31 -19.90
C SER A 36 -14.23 2.51 -18.39
N PHE A 37 -13.09 2.67 -17.73
CA PHE A 37 -13.06 3.20 -16.38
C PHE A 37 -13.53 4.66 -16.46
N GLU A 38 -14.76 4.95 -16.03
CA GLU A 38 -15.17 6.32 -15.74
C GLU A 38 -14.15 6.87 -14.74
N ARG A 39 -13.36 7.87 -15.17
CA ARG A 39 -12.50 8.58 -14.23
C ARG A 39 -13.42 9.40 -13.35
N ASP A 40 -13.41 9.13 -12.05
CA ASP A 40 -14.04 10.02 -11.06
C ASP A 40 -13.65 11.47 -11.39
N GLU A 41 -14.65 12.35 -11.44
CA GLU A 41 -14.43 13.75 -11.78
C GLU A 41 -13.46 14.38 -10.76
N ILE A 42 -12.34 14.93 -11.25
CA ILE A 42 -11.35 15.56 -10.38
C ILE A 42 -11.99 16.77 -9.71
N VAL A 43 -12.21 16.69 -8.39
CA VAL A 43 -12.72 17.80 -7.59
C VAL A 43 -11.64 18.88 -7.47
N PRO A 44 -11.84 20.10 -8.02
CA PRO A 44 -10.85 21.18 -7.96
C PRO A 44 -10.53 21.61 -6.53
N ILE A 45 -9.30 22.07 -6.29
CA ILE A 45 -8.82 22.42 -4.95
C ILE A 45 -9.69 23.50 -4.28
N GLU A 46 -10.20 24.46 -5.04
CA GLU A 46 -11.04 25.55 -4.55
C GLU A 46 -12.32 25.01 -3.90
N LYS A 47 -12.92 23.96 -4.48
CA LYS A 47 -14.11 23.31 -3.92
C LYS A 47 -13.77 22.55 -2.63
N ARG A 48 -12.59 21.93 -2.55
CA ARG A 48 -12.15 21.17 -1.37
C ARG A 48 -11.89 22.07 -0.17
N VAL A 49 -11.27 23.23 -0.40
CA VAL A 49 -10.94 24.16 0.70
C VAL A 49 -12.07 25.13 1.05
N ALA A 50 -13.11 25.28 0.22
CA ALA A 50 -14.21 26.22 0.44
C ALA A 50 -14.92 26.10 1.80
N LYS A 51 -14.92 24.91 2.41
CA LYS A 51 -15.54 24.63 3.72
C LYS A 51 -14.52 24.43 4.84
N LEU A 52 -13.24 24.57 4.55
CA LEU A 52 -12.17 24.41 5.52
C LEU A 52 -11.71 25.78 6.01
N SER A 53 -11.27 25.83 7.27
CA SER A 53 -10.49 26.96 7.77
C SER A 53 -9.02 26.61 7.66
N PRO A 54 -8.15 27.57 7.33
CA PRO A 54 -6.71 27.34 7.38
C PRO A 54 -6.26 27.08 8.82
N ASP A 55 -5.08 26.49 8.98
CA ASP A 55 -4.47 26.28 10.28
C ASP A 55 -4.03 27.60 10.95
N ARG A 56 -3.40 27.49 12.13
CA ARG A 56 -2.91 28.67 12.88
C ARG A 56 -1.84 29.48 12.14
N PHE A 57 -1.22 28.94 11.10
CA PHE A 57 -0.27 29.62 10.22
C PHE A 57 -0.93 30.16 8.95
N GLY A 58 -2.25 29.99 8.80
CA GLY A 58 -2.99 30.41 7.63
C GLY A 58 -2.84 29.44 6.45
N LEU A 59 -2.43 28.19 6.65
CA LEU A 59 -2.21 27.21 5.58
C LEU A 59 -3.34 26.21 5.48
N TYR A 60 -3.70 25.84 4.25
CA TYR A 60 -4.60 24.74 3.97
C TYR A 60 -3.85 23.39 3.86
N PRO A 61 -4.55 22.24 4.00
CA PRO A 61 -3.93 20.91 3.96
C PRO A 61 -2.99 20.67 2.77
N HIS A 62 -3.40 21.08 1.56
CA HIS A 62 -2.60 20.93 0.35
C HIS A 62 -1.34 21.82 0.34
N GLU A 63 -1.38 23.00 0.96
CA GLU A 63 -0.21 23.87 1.13
C GLU A 63 0.78 23.28 2.15
N ILE A 64 0.27 22.71 3.24
CA ILE A 64 1.07 21.99 4.24
C ILE A 64 1.74 20.77 3.60
N LEU A 65 1.01 19.98 2.81
CA LEU A 65 1.61 18.87 2.08
C LEU A 65 2.68 19.39 1.11
N LEU A 66 2.43 20.51 0.43
CA LEU A 66 3.40 21.09 -0.48
C LEU A 66 4.66 21.58 0.24
N LEU A 67 4.57 22.02 1.50
CA LEU A 67 5.74 22.31 2.33
C LEU A 67 6.61 21.05 2.56
N ASP A 68 6.02 19.87 2.81
CA ASP A 68 6.78 18.60 2.95
C ASP A 68 7.52 18.22 1.66
N TYR A 69 6.96 18.63 0.51
CA TYR A 69 7.51 18.35 -0.81
C TYR A 69 8.47 19.42 -1.33
N ALA A 70 8.34 20.68 -0.89
CA ALA A 70 9.10 21.81 -1.44
C ALA A 70 10.62 21.55 -1.49
N PRO A 71 11.27 20.96 -0.46
CA PRO A 71 12.70 20.65 -0.53
C PRO A 71 13.12 19.73 -1.67
N LYS A 72 12.19 18.98 -2.28
CA LYS A 72 12.43 18.06 -3.39
C LYS A 72 12.31 18.74 -4.76
N PHE A 73 11.88 20.01 -4.80
CA PHE A 73 11.69 20.75 -6.04
C PHE A 73 12.80 21.78 -6.25
N THR A 74 13.19 21.94 -7.52
CA THR A 74 14.15 22.96 -7.94
C THR A 74 13.46 24.30 -8.17
N THR A 75 14.20 25.40 -8.02
CA THR A 75 13.69 26.74 -8.36
C THR A 75 13.64 27.01 -9.87
N ALA A 76 14.17 26.11 -10.70
CA ALA A 76 14.37 26.31 -12.15
C ALA A 76 13.45 25.44 -13.04
N GLY A 77 12.87 24.35 -12.53
CA GLY A 77 12.09 23.40 -13.35
C GLY A 77 11.02 22.64 -12.56
N GLN A 78 9.88 22.42 -13.21
CA GLN A 78 8.55 22.21 -12.61
C GLN A 78 7.90 20.87 -13.02
N LYS A 79 8.61 19.76 -12.89
CA LYS A 79 7.95 18.45 -13.00
C LYS A 79 7.42 18.06 -11.63
N PHE A 80 6.11 18.16 -11.47
CA PHE A 80 5.40 17.73 -10.27
C PHE A 80 4.78 16.35 -10.48
N GLN A 81 4.59 15.64 -9.38
CA GLN A 81 3.91 14.35 -9.39
C GLN A 81 2.44 14.52 -9.78
N GLY A 82 1.87 13.58 -10.54
CA GLY A 82 0.49 13.68 -11.01
C GLY A 82 -0.55 13.71 -9.88
N PHE A 83 -0.23 13.20 -8.69
CA PHE A 83 -1.18 13.11 -7.57
C PHE A 83 -1.69 14.46 -7.11
N TRP A 84 -0.91 15.53 -7.31
CA TRP A 84 -1.35 16.89 -7.00
C TRP A 84 -2.69 17.20 -7.69
N ASP A 85 -2.82 16.81 -8.96
CA ASP A 85 -4.04 16.99 -9.73
C ASP A 85 -5.07 15.90 -9.41
N TYR A 86 -4.79 14.63 -9.74
CA TYR A 86 -5.83 13.59 -9.68
C TYR A 86 -6.31 13.25 -8.25
N SER A 87 -5.49 13.46 -7.22
CA SER A 87 -5.91 13.21 -5.83
C SER A 87 -6.46 14.46 -5.14
N TYR A 88 -5.88 15.63 -5.43
CA TYR A 88 -6.10 16.84 -4.62
C TYR A 88 -6.64 18.05 -5.40
N GLY A 89 -6.82 17.94 -6.72
CA GLY A 89 -7.34 19.01 -7.57
C GLY A 89 -6.40 20.20 -7.70
N VAL A 90 -5.10 20.01 -7.44
CA VAL A 90 -4.05 21.04 -7.51
C VAL A 90 -3.41 20.99 -8.90
N SER A 91 -3.96 21.76 -9.83
CA SER A 91 -3.45 21.85 -11.21
C SER A 91 -2.26 22.80 -11.36
N ASN A 92 -2.06 23.74 -10.43
CA ASN A 92 -0.98 24.73 -10.47
C ASN A 92 -0.14 24.73 -9.19
N VAL A 93 0.71 23.71 -9.03
CA VAL A 93 1.64 23.61 -7.88
C VAL A 93 2.57 24.83 -7.78
N SER A 94 2.97 25.39 -8.94
CA SER A 94 3.89 26.53 -9.01
C SER A 94 3.34 27.82 -8.41
N SER A 95 2.03 28.08 -8.52
CA SER A 95 1.41 29.25 -7.90
C SER A 95 1.44 29.14 -6.37
N ILE A 96 1.22 27.94 -5.84
CA ILE A 96 1.27 27.69 -4.40
C ILE A 96 2.71 27.83 -3.89
N LEU A 97 3.72 27.29 -4.59
CA LEU A 97 5.12 27.52 -4.23
C LEU A 97 5.47 29.02 -4.18
N LYS A 98 5.00 29.82 -5.14
CA LYS A 98 5.19 31.29 -5.12
C LYS A 98 4.52 31.93 -3.90
N SER A 99 3.31 31.50 -3.54
CA SER A 99 2.60 31.95 -2.33
C SER A 99 3.38 31.59 -1.05
N LEU A 100 3.89 30.36 -0.95
CA LEU A 100 4.67 29.91 0.19
C LEU A 100 5.99 30.69 0.35
N ILE A 101 6.61 31.10 -0.76
CA ILE A 101 7.78 32.00 -0.74
C ILE A 101 7.39 33.39 -0.26
N SER A 102 6.36 34.00 -0.85
CA SER A 102 5.96 35.37 -0.51
C SER A 102 5.49 35.50 0.94
N ARG A 103 4.91 34.44 1.49
CA ARG A 103 4.49 34.33 2.90
C ARG A 103 5.61 33.88 3.84
N GLY A 104 6.82 33.61 3.33
CA GLY A 104 8.01 33.32 4.12
C GLY A 104 8.08 31.92 4.72
N PHE A 105 7.36 30.93 4.18
CA PHE A 105 7.44 29.52 4.62
C PHE A 105 8.57 28.74 3.93
N ILE A 106 8.92 29.12 2.71
CA ILE A 106 10.06 28.55 1.97
C ILE A 106 10.91 29.66 1.37
N ALA A 107 12.16 29.35 1.10
CA ALA A 107 13.09 30.23 0.43
C ALA A 107 13.90 29.48 -0.64
N LYS A 108 14.68 30.22 -1.42
CA LYS A 108 15.73 29.64 -2.25
C LYS A 108 16.79 29.04 -1.32
N GLY A 109 17.03 27.73 -1.43
CA GLY A 109 18.02 27.03 -0.63
C GLY A 109 19.45 27.46 -0.94
N SER A 110 20.35 27.03 -0.08
CA SER A 110 21.81 27.15 -0.21
C SER A 110 22.39 26.08 -1.15
N VAL A 111 23.68 26.19 -1.48
CA VAL A 111 24.38 25.09 -2.16
C VAL A 111 24.42 23.82 -1.30
N ALA A 112 24.44 23.95 0.03
CA ALA A 112 24.40 22.81 0.93
C ALA A 112 23.07 22.03 0.79
N ASP A 113 21.94 22.73 0.67
CA ASP A 113 20.65 22.11 0.40
C ASP A 113 20.66 21.35 -0.93
N THR A 114 21.27 21.93 -1.97
CA THR A 114 21.42 21.25 -3.26
C THR A 114 22.30 20.00 -3.16
N VAL A 115 23.42 20.05 -2.44
CA VAL A 115 24.33 18.91 -2.22
C VAL A 115 23.61 17.77 -1.49
N ASN A 116 22.78 18.09 -0.50
CA ASN A 116 21.99 17.09 0.23
C ASN A 116 21.03 16.30 -0.69
N GLN A 117 20.51 16.96 -1.74
CA GLN A 117 19.62 16.33 -2.71
C GLN A 117 20.33 15.52 -3.80
N GLN A 118 21.65 15.62 -3.91
CA GLN A 118 22.39 14.85 -4.92
C GLN A 118 22.42 13.35 -4.61
N THR A 119 22.58 12.55 -5.66
CA THR A 119 22.83 11.12 -5.52
C THR A 119 24.29 10.85 -5.18
N ALA A 120 24.59 9.70 -4.59
CA ALA A 120 25.98 9.29 -4.36
C ALA A 120 26.79 9.29 -5.67
N ALA A 121 26.17 8.90 -6.80
CA ALA A 121 26.80 8.92 -8.11
C ALA A 121 27.16 10.34 -8.59
N ALA A 122 26.35 11.35 -8.28
CA ALA A 122 26.61 12.74 -8.63
C ALA A 122 27.70 13.39 -7.73
N LEU A 123 27.85 12.93 -6.48
CA LEU A 123 28.83 13.47 -5.53
C LEU A 123 30.25 12.92 -5.76
N LYS A 124 30.38 11.65 -6.19
CA LYS A 124 31.68 10.99 -6.37
C LYS A 124 32.62 11.73 -7.34
N PRO A 125 32.18 12.21 -8.52
CA PRO A 125 33.05 12.97 -9.42
C PRO A 125 33.60 14.24 -8.80
N VAL A 126 32.81 14.94 -7.99
CA VAL A 126 33.24 16.16 -7.27
C VAL A 126 34.38 15.82 -6.32
N LEU A 127 34.22 14.77 -5.50
CA LEU A 127 35.26 14.33 -4.58
C LEU A 127 36.56 13.96 -5.30
N VAL A 128 36.47 13.19 -6.39
CA VAL A 128 37.65 12.79 -7.19
C VAL A 128 38.36 14.01 -7.78
N ALA A 129 37.62 15.00 -8.30
CA ALA A 129 38.20 16.22 -8.86
C ALA A 129 38.99 17.04 -7.83
N HIS A 130 38.64 16.93 -6.54
CA HIS A 130 39.34 17.55 -5.43
C HIS A 130 40.36 16.63 -4.73
N GLY A 131 40.66 15.47 -5.32
CA GLY A 131 41.62 14.51 -4.74
C GLY A 131 41.12 13.80 -3.47
N LEU A 132 39.81 13.85 -3.21
CA LEU A 132 39.18 13.31 -2.02
C LEU A 132 38.68 11.88 -2.25
N PRO A 133 38.67 11.02 -1.20
CA PRO A 133 38.11 9.68 -1.32
C PRO A 133 36.64 9.71 -1.74
N ALA A 134 36.28 8.88 -2.72
CA ALA A 134 34.91 8.74 -3.25
C ALA A 134 34.16 7.50 -2.70
N THR A 135 34.71 6.89 -1.64
CA THR A 135 34.15 5.72 -0.96
C THR A 135 33.31 6.12 0.25
N GLY A 136 32.34 5.26 0.60
CA GLY A 136 31.46 5.43 1.76
C GLY A 136 29.97 5.55 1.43
N THR A 137 29.17 5.76 2.48
CA THR A 137 27.71 5.95 2.38
C THR A 137 27.36 7.34 1.84
N LYS A 138 26.16 7.53 1.28
CA LYS A 138 25.71 8.86 0.80
C LYS A 138 25.88 9.97 1.88
N PRO A 139 25.47 9.78 3.14
CA PRO A 139 25.71 10.77 4.20
C PRO A 139 27.19 11.10 4.39
N THR A 140 28.07 10.09 4.36
CA THR A 140 29.52 10.30 4.44
C THR A 140 30.05 11.15 3.29
N LEU A 141 29.59 10.87 2.06
CA LEU A 141 29.99 11.63 0.87
C LEU A 141 29.48 13.08 0.93
N ILE A 142 28.24 13.30 1.36
CA ILE A 142 27.68 14.64 1.57
C ILE A 142 28.53 15.42 2.56
N ASN A 143 28.79 14.85 3.74
CA ASN A 143 29.55 15.53 4.78
C ASN A 143 30.94 15.95 4.25
N ARG A 144 31.65 15.01 3.59
CA ARG A 144 32.95 15.27 2.98
C ARG A 144 32.91 16.41 1.95
N VAL A 145 31.92 16.38 1.06
CA VAL A 145 31.75 17.45 0.06
C VAL A 145 31.53 18.80 0.74
N LEU A 146 30.70 18.87 1.78
CA LEU A 146 30.39 20.13 2.46
C LEU A 146 31.52 20.66 3.34
N THR A 147 32.37 19.79 3.88
CA THR A 147 33.46 20.20 4.79
C THR A 147 34.78 20.46 4.08
N GLU A 148 35.07 19.73 3.00
CA GLU A 148 36.41 19.72 2.37
C GLU A 148 36.45 20.39 0.99
N VAL A 149 35.31 20.57 0.31
CA VAL A 149 35.27 21.24 -1.00
C VAL A 149 34.95 22.73 -0.82
N PRO A 150 35.71 23.66 -1.45
CA PRO A 150 35.43 25.08 -1.35
C PRO A 150 34.03 25.44 -1.83
N ALA A 151 33.33 26.28 -1.07
CA ALA A 151 31.96 26.70 -1.39
C ALA A 151 31.84 27.30 -2.80
N ALA A 152 32.83 28.08 -3.25
CA ALA A 152 32.84 28.67 -4.60
C ALA A 152 32.84 27.62 -5.73
N ASP A 153 33.47 26.46 -5.51
CA ASP A 153 33.50 25.37 -6.50
C ASP A 153 32.20 24.57 -6.47
N LEU A 154 31.60 24.40 -5.29
CA LEU A 154 30.26 23.83 -5.16
C LEU A 154 29.20 24.69 -5.84
N GLU A 155 29.27 26.02 -5.68
CA GLU A 155 28.35 26.98 -6.30
C GLU A 155 28.40 26.91 -7.84
N LYS A 156 29.58 26.71 -8.41
CA LYS A 156 29.77 26.48 -9.86
C LYS A 156 29.28 25.11 -10.32
N THR A 157 29.62 24.07 -9.56
CA THR A 157 29.30 22.67 -9.89
C THR A 157 27.80 22.42 -9.85
N PHE A 158 27.13 23.01 -8.85
CA PHE A 158 25.72 22.89 -8.64
C PHE A 158 25.07 24.27 -8.75
N PRO A 159 24.77 24.79 -9.95
CA PRO A 159 24.19 26.13 -10.12
C PRO A 159 22.67 26.15 -9.85
N GLN A 160 22.00 25.00 -9.90
CA GLN A 160 20.57 24.90 -9.58
C GLN A 160 20.35 24.87 -8.06
N ARG A 161 19.27 25.51 -7.60
CA ARG A 161 18.87 25.47 -6.18
C ARG A 161 17.56 24.71 -6.01
N PHE A 162 17.45 24.10 -4.85
CA PHE A 162 16.20 23.57 -4.34
C PHE A 162 15.51 24.61 -3.46
N TYR A 163 14.22 24.45 -3.20
CA TYR A 163 13.60 25.19 -2.11
C TYR A 163 14.12 24.68 -0.76
N ALA A 164 14.15 25.55 0.23
CA ALA A 164 14.44 25.20 1.61
C ALA A 164 13.30 25.72 2.51
N LEU A 165 12.99 24.97 3.57
CA LEU A 165 12.06 25.42 4.60
C LEU A 165 12.71 26.54 5.41
N THR A 166 11.95 27.60 5.69
CA THR A 166 12.29 28.56 6.73
C THR A 166 11.91 27.99 8.11
N ASP A 167 12.28 28.68 9.19
CA ASP A 167 11.86 28.31 10.54
C ASP A 167 10.33 28.30 10.67
N THR A 168 9.66 29.30 10.07
CA THR A 168 8.19 29.36 10.01
C THR A 168 7.60 28.18 9.22
N GLY A 169 8.21 27.81 8.09
CA GLY A 169 7.81 26.64 7.30
C GLY A 169 7.93 25.34 8.08
N ARG A 170 9.01 25.18 8.84
CA ARG A 170 9.23 24.02 9.69
C ARG A 170 8.23 23.95 10.84
N ALA A 171 8.01 25.08 11.52
CA ALA A 171 7.03 25.16 12.61
C ALA A 171 5.59 24.86 12.13
N ALA A 172 5.25 25.22 10.89
CA ALA A 172 3.97 24.89 10.28
C ALA A 172 3.81 23.39 9.99
N LEU A 173 4.86 22.75 9.44
CA LEU A 173 4.87 21.30 9.22
C LEU A 173 4.80 20.51 10.53
N ASP A 174 5.58 20.91 11.54
CA ASP A 174 5.64 20.23 12.84
C ASP A 174 4.31 20.32 13.61
N ALA A 175 3.51 21.36 13.35
CA ALA A 175 2.18 21.52 13.94
C ALA A 175 1.10 20.62 13.30
N SER A 176 1.35 20.15 12.07
CA SER A 176 0.38 19.40 11.26
C SER A 176 0.97 18.09 10.72
N PRO A 177 1.59 17.23 11.57
CA PRO A 177 2.29 16.02 11.12
C PRO A 177 1.36 14.99 10.49
N PHE A 178 0.07 15.05 10.79
CA PHE A 178 -0.97 14.18 10.26
C PHE A 178 -1.19 14.33 8.75
N ILE A 179 -0.86 15.49 8.16
CA ILE A 179 -1.02 15.77 6.73
C ILE A 179 -0.06 14.92 5.87
N PRO A 180 1.27 15.03 6.04
CA PRO A 180 2.19 14.18 5.30
C PRO A 180 2.07 12.71 5.70
N TYR A 181 1.62 12.41 6.93
CA TYR A 181 1.35 11.05 7.37
C TYR A 181 0.25 10.39 6.53
N ILE A 182 -0.96 10.97 6.48
CA ILE A 182 -2.11 10.34 5.81
C ILE A 182 -1.94 10.28 4.29
N HIS A 183 -1.18 11.21 3.70
CA HIS A 183 -0.79 11.13 2.29
C HIS A 183 0.08 9.90 2.00
N LYS A 184 0.99 9.53 2.91
CA LYS A 184 1.89 8.36 2.78
C LYS A 184 1.20 7.05 3.15
N HIS A 185 0.12 7.13 3.94
CA HIS A 185 -0.65 5.98 4.42
C HIS A 185 -2.11 6.10 3.96
N PRO A 186 -2.38 6.07 2.64
CA PRO A 186 -3.75 6.13 2.15
C PRO A 186 -4.54 4.93 2.70
N THR A 187 -5.65 5.22 3.36
CA THR A 187 -6.54 4.18 3.88
C THR A 187 -7.47 3.68 2.78
N THR A 188 -7.93 2.43 2.87
CA THR A 188 -8.97 1.89 1.96
C THR A 188 -10.36 2.51 2.19
N GLU A 189 -10.49 3.43 3.15
CA GLU A 189 -11.76 3.96 3.63
C GLU A 189 -11.94 5.46 3.33
N ASN A 190 -11.17 5.99 2.37
CA ASN A 190 -11.24 7.37 1.89
C ASN A 190 -10.98 8.43 2.98
N LEU A 191 -10.16 8.11 3.99
CA LEU A 191 -9.61 9.14 4.88
C LEU A 191 -8.46 9.86 4.17
N ASP A 192 -8.74 11.07 3.68
CA ASP A 192 -7.75 11.95 3.09
C ASP A 192 -7.31 13.07 4.06
N MET A 193 -6.34 13.88 3.62
CA MET A 193 -5.80 14.97 4.43
C MET A 193 -6.81 16.07 4.73
N PHE A 194 -7.83 16.26 3.89
CA PHE A 194 -8.83 17.30 4.07
C PHE A 194 -9.83 16.90 5.14
N LEU A 195 -10.34 15.67 5.06
CA LEU A 195 -11.23 15.11 6.09
C LEU A 195 -10.52 15.02 7.44
N LEU A 196 -9.29 14.51 7.47
CA LEU A 196 -8.54 14.41 8.72
C LEU A 196 -8.26 15.81 9.31
N SER A 197 -7.93 16.80 8.49
CA SER A 197 -7.79 18.19 8.95
C SER A 197 -9.07 18.71 9.57
N GLN A 198 -10.23 18.47 8.95
CA GLN A 198 -11.52 18.89 9.51
C GLN A 198 -11.78 18.22 10.87
N MET A 199 -11.51 16.92 11.01
CA MET A 199 -11.68 16.19 12.26
C MET A 199 -10.80 16.76 13.38
N VAL A 200 -9.51 16.99 13.09
CA VAL A 200 -8.54 17.55 14.04
C VAL A 200 -8.94 18.97 14.44
N THR A 201 -9.33 19.83 13.49
CA THR A 201 -9.78 21.20 13.79
C THR A 201 -11.07 21.23 14.59
N SER A 202 -11.99 20.29 14.36
CA SER A 202 -13.29 20.23 15.06
C SER A 202 -13.16 19.75 16.51
N ASN A 203 -12.12 18.99 16.84
CA ASN A 203 -11.83 18.57 18.20
C ASN A 203 -10.30 18.53 18.42
N PRO A 204 -9.66 19.70 18.65
CA PRO A 204 -8.22 19.83 18.75
C PRO A 204 -7.66 19.28 20.07
N ALA A 205 -8.51 19.02 21.07
CA ALA A 205 -8.10 18.40 22.33
C ALA A 205 -7.74 16.92 22.17
N LEU A 206 -8.26 16.26 21.13
CA LEU A 206 -7.98 14.86 20.84
C LEU A 206 -6.75 14.73 19.94
N PRO A 207 -5.77 13.87 20.26
CA PRO A 207 -4.63 13.60 19.38
C PRO A 207 -5.08 13.18 17.98
N TRP A 208 -4.36 13.63 16.94
CA TRP A 208 -4.71 13.30 15.56
C TRP A 208 -4.71 11.78 15.28
N ARG A 209 -3.88 11.01 15.97
CA ARG A 209 -3.84 9.54 15.86
C ARG A 209 -5.13 8.90 16.36
N ASP A 210 -5.72 9.45 17.42
CA ASP A 210 -7.01 8.97 17.95
C ASP A 210 -8.17 9.28 16.99
N HIS A 211 -8.09 10.39 16.24
CA HIS A 211 -9.02 10.67 15.14
C HIS A 211 -8.96 9.60 14.05
N VAL A 212 -7.75 9.21 13.62
CA VAL A 212 -7.55 8.13 12.64
C VAL A 212 -8.07 6.79 13.18
N TRP A 213 -7.71 6.43 14.41
CA TRP A 213 -8.17 5.21 15.05
C TRP A 213 -9.69 5.15 15.14
N ARG A 214 -10.33 6.21 15.64
CA ARG A 214 -11.78 6.30 15.73
C ARG A 214 -12.44 6.17 14.36
N PHE A 215 -11.93 6.86 13.35
CA PHE A 215 -12.46 6.75 11.99
C PHE A 215 -12.42 5.31 11.48
N LEU A 216 -11.26 4.65 11.58
CA LEU A 216 -11.11 3.27 11.13
C LEU A 216 -12.00 2.31 11.92
N ASN A 217 -12.14 2.50 13.23
CA ASN A 217 -13.03 1.70 14.05
C ASN A 217 -14.50 1.90 13.69
N ASP A 218 -14.94 3.14 13.47
CA ASP A 218 -16.31 3.43 13.03
C ASP A 218 -16.59 2.81 11.65
N ARG A 219 -15.60 2.84 10.75
CA ARG A 219 -15.67 2.19 9.44
C ARG A 219 -15.73 0.67 9.53
N SER A 220 -14.93 0.03 10.39
CA SER A 220 -15.01 -1.44 10.55
C SER A 220 -16.40 -1.85 11.04
N VAL A 221 -16.95 -1.16 12.05
CA VAL A 221 -18.32 -1.43 12.53
C VAL A 221 -19.35 -1.25 11.42
N GLN A 222 -19.21 -0.19 10.60
CA GLN A 222 -20.09 0.02 9.45
C GLN A 222 -20.01 -1.15 8.45
N ARG A 223 -18.80 -1.58 8.04
CA ARG A 223 -18.62 -2.69 7.09
C ARG A 223 -19.21 -3.99 7.59
N ALA A 224 -19.03 -4.31 8.88
CA ALA A 224 -19.63 -5.49 9.48
C ALA A 224 -21.17 -5.43 9.44
N ARG A 225 -21.77 -4.28 9.77
CA ARG A 225 -23.23 -4.09 9.72
C ARG A 225 -23.80 -4.22 8.31
N GLU A 226 -23.05 -3.83 7.30
CA GLU A 226 -23.42 -3.95 5.89
C GLU A 226 -23.18 -5.37 5.32
N GLY A 227 -22.60 -6.30 6.10
CA GLY A 227 -22.21 -7.63 5.60
C GLY A 227 -21.04 -7.59 4.62
N ASN A 228 -20.24 -6.52 4.64
CA ASN A 228 -19.09 -6.31 3.78
C ASN A 228 -17.81 -6.84 4.43
N TRP A 229 -17.73 -8.17 4.62
CA TRP A 229 -16.66 -8.82 5.39
C TRP A 229 -15.27 -8.71 4.76
N GLY A 230 -15.20 -8.65 3.43
CA GLY A 230 -13.96 -8.41 2.69
C GLY A 230 -13.40 -7.00 2.91
N LEU A 231 -14.28 -5.99 2.97
CA LEU A 231 -13.88 -4.63 3.33
C LEU A 231 -13.57 -4.52 4.82
N TYR A 232 -14.37 -5.16 5.68
CA TYR A 232 -14.14 -5.22 7.12
C TYR A 232 -12.71 -5.64 7.45
N ARG A 233 -12.26 -6.80 6.94
CA ARG A 233 -10.91 -7.30 7.20
C ARG A 233 -9.82 -6.36 6.67
N ASN A 234 -10.05 -5.65 5.56
CA ASN A 234 -9.10 -4.65 5.05
C ASN A 234 -8.94 -3.47 6.03
N VAL A 235 -10.05 -3.03 6.65
CA VAL A 235 -10.00 -2.01 7.70
C VAL A 235 -9.24 -2.52 8.91
N ARG A 236 -9.53 -3.74 9.37
CA ARG A 236 -8.82 -4.34 10.52
C ARG A 236 -7.33 -4.49 10.26
N HIS A 237 -6.94 -4.88 9.05
CA HIS A 237 -5.53 -4.92 8.65
C HIS A 237 -4.88 -3.53 8.67
N SER A 238 -5.58 -2.51 8.16
CA SER A 238 -5.09 -1.12 8.22
C SER A 238 -4.93 -0.63 9.67
N MET A 239 -5.86 -1.00 10.56
CA MET A 239 -5.75 -0.74 12.00
C MET A 239 -4.56 -1.47 12.62
N ALA A 240 -4.26 -2.70 12.19
CA ALA A 240 -3.11 -3.46 12.68
C ALA A 240 -1.79 -2.76 12.34
N ASP A 241 -1.64 -2.32 11.09
CA ASP A 241 -0.47 -1.56 10.64
C ASP A 241 -0.36 -0.22 11.39
N PHE A 242 -1.49 0.46 11.62
CA PHE A 242 -1.53 1.73 12.35
C PHE A 242 -1.01 1.63 13.79
N VAL A 243 -1.43 0.62 14.56
CA VAL A 243 -0.96 0.45 15.95
C VAL A 243 0.44 -0.17 16.02
N ALA A 244 0.84 -0.92 15.01
CA ALA A 244 2.20 -1.44 14.88
C ALA A 244 3.24 -0.31 14.73
N GLU A 245 2.89 0.83 14.13
CA GLU A 245 3.76 2.01 14.08
C GLU A 245 4.08 2.57 15.48
N GLU A 246 3.17 2.40 16.44
CA GLU A 246 3.32 2.81 17.84
C GLU A 246 3.96 1.72 18.71
N GLU A 247 4.49 0.66 18.07
CA GLU A 247 5.07 -0.51 18.73
C GLU A 247 4.10 -1.28 19.63
N ARG A 248 2.78 -1.10 19.42
CA ARG A 248 1.73 -1.84 20.11
C ARG A 248 1.53 -3.22 19.47
N TRP A 249 2.57 -4.05 19.57
CA TRP A 249 2.66 -5.32 18.86
C TRP A 249 1.54 -6.29 19.21
N LEU A 250 1.11 -6.34 20.48
CA LEU A 250 0.04 -7.26 20.91
C LEU A 250 -1.30 -6.89 20.27
N ASP A 251 -1.62 -5.59 20.22
CA ASP A 251 -2.84 -5.09 19.58
C ASP A 251 -2.80 -5.36 18.06
N ALA A 252 -1.65 -5.13 17.43
CA ALA A 252 -1.44 -5.41 16.01
C ALA A 252 -1.62 -6.89 15.67
N ILE A 253 -1.08 -7.79 16.51
CA ILE A 253 -1.27 -9.25 16.38
C ILE A 253 -2.74 -9.62 16.54
N GLY A 254 -3.43 -9.09 17.56
CA GLY A 254 -4.84 -9.38 17.78
C GLY A 254 -5.73 -8.96 16.59
N LEU A 255 -5.45 -7.79 16.01
CA LEU A 255 -6.13 -7.30 14.81
C LEU A 255 -5.89 -8.21 13.59
N ASN A 256 -4.66 -8.67 13.38
CA ASN A 256 -4.37 -9.61 12.28
C ASN A 256 -4.89 -11.03 12.55
N ALA A 257 -4.98 -11.48 13.81
CA ALA A 257 -5.61 -12.75 14.16
C ALA A 257 -7.10 -12.72 13.79
N GLU A 258 -7.77 -11.60 14.05
CA GLU A 258 -9.13 -11.34 13.59
C GLU A 258 -9.24 -11.34 12.06
N VAL A 259 -8.27 -10.75 11.34
CA VAL A 259 -8.23 -10.85 9.86
C VAL A 259 -8.15 -12.32 9.43
N CYS A 260 -7.29 -13.14 10.05
CA CYS A 260 -7.19 -14.57 9.73
C CYS A 260 -8.49 -15.35 10.00
N PHE A 261 -9.23 -14.98 11.05
CA PHE A 261 -10.57 -15.53 11.31
C PHE A 261 -11.51 -15.26 10.13
N TRP A 262 -11.61 -14.01 9.67
CA TRP A 262 -12.46 -13.70 8.53
C TRP A 262 -11.94 -14.27 7.19
N ASP A 263 -10.62 -14.34 6.98
CA ASP A 263 -10.01 -14.93 5.78
C ASP A 263 -10.30 -16.43 5.61
N THR A 264 -10.61 -17.12 6.70
CA THR A 264 -10.90 -18.56 6.72
C THR A 264 -12.39 -18.84 6.89
N SER A 265 -13.22 -17.81 6.98
CA SER A 265 -14.63 -17.97 7.30
C SER A 265 -15.47 -18.52 6.14
N GLY A 266 -15.10 -18.27 4.88
CA GLY A 266 -15.98 -18.48 3.74
C GLY A 266 -16.91 -17.30 3.42
N VAL A 267 -16.89 -16.22 4.22
CA VAL A 267 -17.71 -15.03 3.98
C VAL A 267 -16.95 -13.94 3.22
N SER A 268 -17.65 -13.29 2.30
CA SER A 268 -17.13 -12.20 1.46
C SER A 268 -18.07 -10.99 1.49
N ASN A 269 -17.80 -9.97 0.68
CA ASN A 269 -18.66 -8.79 0.60
C ASN A 269 -20.04 -9.15 0.07
N GLY A 270 -21.09 -8.84 0.83
CA GLY A 270 -22.47 -9.16 0.44
C GLY A 270 -22.76 -10.67 0.44
N PHE A 271 -22.00 -11.46 1.21
CA PHE A 271 -22.24 -12.89 1.37
C PHE A 271 -23.70 -13.16 1.73
N ARG A 272 -24.33 -14.10 1.01
CA ARG A 272 -25.68 -14.58 1.32
C ARG A 272 -25.67 -16.11 1.38
N PRO A 273 -26.14 -16.73 2.49
CA PRO A 273 -26.19 -18.17 2.64
C PRO A 273 -26.95 -18.89 1.51
N ASP A 274 -27.96 -18.26 0.93
CA ASP A 274 -28.76 -18.82 -0.17
C ASP A 274 -27.94 -19.10 -1.43
N PHE A 275 -26.77 -18.47 -1.58
CA PHE A 275 -25.87 -18.64 -2.72
C PHE A 275 -24.64 -19.50 -2.38
N LEU A 276 -24.70 -20.30 -1.31
CA LEU A 276 -23.57 -21.12 -0.85
C LEU A 276 -23.02 -22.05 -1.94
N SER A 277 -23.87 -22.56 -2.83
CA SER A 277 -23.44 -23.39 -3.97
C SER A 277 -22.52 -22.68 -4.97
N ILE A 278 -22.56 -21.35 -5.03
CA ILE A 278 -21.66 -20.55 -5.87
C ILE A 278 -20.27 -20.43 -5.23
N TYR A 279 -20.21 -20.34 -3.90
CA TYR A 279 -18.96 -20.15 -3.17
C TYR A 279 -18.22 -21.47 -2.90
N ALA A 280 -18.98 -22.53 -2.61
CA ALA A 280 -18.45 -23.80 -2.11
C ALA A 280 -17.36 -24.48 -2.99
N PRO A 281 -17.41 -24.41 -4.34
CA PRO A 281 -16.36 -24.97 -5.19
C PRO A 281 -14.95 -24.34 -4.98
N TYR A 282 -14.88 -23.21 -4.27
CA TYR A 282 -13.63 -22.49 -3.99
C TYR A 282 -13.12 -22.70 -2.55
N TYR A 283 -13.84 -23.42 -1.69
CA TYR A 283 -13.45 -23.62 -0.29
C TYR A 283 -12.42 -24.73 -0.10
N PHE A 284 -12.47 -25.77 -0.92
CA PHE A 284 -11.65 -26.96 -0.80
C PHE A 284 -11.12 -27.42 -2.17
N PRO A 285 -10.02 -28.19 -2.23
CA PRO A 285 -9.06 -28.51 -1.16
C PRO A 285 -8.09 -27.35 -0.88
N PHE A 286 -7.21 -27.46 0.14
CA PHE A 286 -6.24 -26.42 0.53
C PHE A 286 -5.50 -25.78 -0.66
N LYS A 287 -4.94 -26.61 -1.56
CA LYS A 287 -4.16 -26.15 -2.71
C LYS A 287 -4.92 -25.17 -3.61
N ASP A 288 -6.24 -25.35 -3.73
CA ASP A 288 -7.08 -24.58 -4.62
C ASP A 288 -7.99 -23.60 -3.87
N SER A 289 -7.94 -23.60 -2.54
CA SER A 289 -8.85 -22.81 -1.71
C SER A 289 -8.55 -21.33 -1.77
N GLY A 290 -9.62 -20.53 -1.83
CA GLY A 290 -9.61 -19.09 -1.61
C GLY A 290 -9.66 -18.69 -0.13
N GLU A 291 -10.01 -19.61 0.76
CA GLU A 291 -10.33 -19.34 2.18
C GLU A 291 -9.12 -19.59 3.08
N LYS A 292 -8.04 -18.84 2.80
CA LYS A 292 -6.76 -18.92 3.52
C LYS A 292 -6.26 -17.54 3.89
N PRO A 293 -5.59 -17.38 5.05
CA PRO A 293 -4.93 -16.13 5.39
C PRO A 293 -3.92 -15.73 4.32
N ALA A 294 -3.86 -14.44 4.00
CA ALA A 294 -2.84 -13.93 3.09
C ALA A 294 -1.43 -14.13 3.69
N PRO A 295 -0.43 -14.61 2.93
CA PRO A 295 0.92 -14.88 3.45
C PRO A 295 1.55 -13.68 4.17
N ALA A 296 1.38 -12.47 3.64
CA ALA A 296 1.90 -11.26 4.27
C ALA A 296 1.28 -10.95 5.65
N ILE A 297 0.04 -11.38 5.91
CA ILE A 297 -0.61 -11.25 7.22
C ILE A 297 0.03 -12.22 8.21
N VAL A 298 0.23 -13.48 7.79
CA VAL A 298 0.92 -14.51 8.57
C VAL A 298 2.34 -14.05 8.93
N ASP A 299 3.11 -13.57 7.95
CA ASP A 299 4.47 -13.05 8.16
C ASP A 299 4.50 -11.90 9.19
N ARG A 300 3.53 -10.98 9.11
CA ARG A 300 3.42 -9.86 10.06
C ARG A 300 3.14 -10.34 11.48
N ILE A 301 2.23 -11.30 11.67
CA ILE A 301 1.93 -11.88 12.98
C ILE A 301 3.22 -12.41 13.63
N PHE A 302 3.99 -13.23 12.92
CA PHE A 302 5.21 -13.82 13.48
C PHE A 302 6.35 -12.80 13.63
N LYS A 303 6.48 -11.84 12.71
CA LYS A 303 7.42 -10.72 12.85
C LYS A 303 7.13 -9.91 14.12
N TRP A 304 5.87 -9.56 14.37
CA TRP A 304 5.48 -8.78 15.55
C TRP A 304 5.53 -9.62 16.83
N ALA A 305 5.23 -10.92 16.77
CA ALA A 305 5.43 -11.83 17.90
C ALA A 305 6.91 -11.86 18.32
N GLY A 306 7.85 -11.91 17.37
CA GLY A 306 9.28 -11.80 17.64
C GLY A 306 9.66 -10.46 18.29
N LYS A 307 9.10 -9.33 17.83
CA LYS A 307 9.29 -8.03 18.46
C LYS A 307 8.72 -7.96 19.88
N ALA A 308 7.57 -8.57 20.10
CA ALA A 308 6.91 -8.69 21.40
C ALA A 308 7.56 -9.76 22.30
N LYS A 309 8.53 -10.53 21.78
CA LYS A 309 9.21 -11.64 22.45
C LYS A 309 8.25 -12.75 22.92
N LEU A 310 7.18 -13.00 22.18
CA LEU A 310 6.25 -14.09 22.45
C LEU A 310 6.81 -15.41 21.94
N ASN A 311 6.68 -16.47 22.75
CA ASN A 311 6.83 -17.83 22.25
C ASN A 311 5.53 -18.33 21.58
N ASP A 312 5.61 -19.51 20.93
CA ASP A 312 4.48 -20.08 20.19
C ASP A 312 3.23 -20.32 21.05
N ALA A 313 3.38 -20.72 22.32
CA ALA A 313 2.25 -20.95 23.21
C ALA A 313 1.58 -19.63 23.62
N GLU A 314 2.37 -18.60 23.93
CA GLU A 314 1.86 -17.27 24.25
C GLU A 314 1.16 -16.62 23.04
N LEU A 315 1.72 -16.79 21.84
CA LEU A 315 1.13 -16.29 20.60
C LEU A 315 -0.21 -16.98 20.32
N ARG A 316 -0.28 -18.32 20.46
CA ARG A 316 -1.54 -19.06 20.32
C ARG A 316 -2.61 -18.55 21.29
N ALA A 317 -2.26 -18.38 22.56
CA ALA A 317 -3.18 -17.87 23.58
C ALA A 317 -3.63 -16.42 23.31
N LEU A 318 -2.75 -15.57 22.77
CA LEU A 318 -3.13 -14.22 22.33
C LEU A 318 -4.11 -14.26 21.17
N MET A 319 -3.83 -15.07 20.14
CA MET A 319 -4.70 -15.21 18.97
C MET A 319 -6.07 -15.76 19.36
N GLU A 320 -6.11 -16.79 20.22
CA GLU A 320 -7.34 -17.39 20.72
C GLU A 320 -8.23 -16.36 21.42
N ARG A 321 -7.69 -15.63 22.41
CA ARG A 321 -8.44 -14.55 23.09
C ARG A 321 -8.92 -13.47 22.13
N SER A 322 -8.12 -13.16 21.11
CA SER A 322 -8.47 -12.11 20.14
C SER A 322 -9.67 -12.50 19.28
N ILE A 323 -9.82 -13.79 18.95
CA ILE A 323 -10.89 -14.28 18.08
C ILE A 323 -12.08 -14.89 18.83
N GLU A 324 -11.93 -15.14 20.13
CA GLU A 324 -12.96 -15.77 20.97
C GLU A 324 -14.29 -15.00 20.95
N GLN A 325 -14.23 -13.68 20.95
CA GLN A 325 -15.41 -12.80 20.95
C GLN A 325 -16.21 -12.79 19.64
N PHE A 326 -15.64 -13.28 18.52
CA PHE A 326 -16.30 -13.18 17.22
C PHE A 326 -17.21 -14.37 16.92
N SER A 327 -18.30 -14.06 16.24
CA SER A 327 -19.20 -15.00 15.59
C SER A 327 -19.39 -14.57 14.14
N SER A 328 -19.29 -15.51 13.20
CA SER A 328 -19.57 -15.27 11.79
C SER A 328 -20.93 -15.88 11.41
N PRO A 329 -21.70 -15.29 10.47
CA PRO A 329 -22.91 -15.92 9.94
C PRO A 329 -22.64 -17.28 9.28
N PHE A 330 -21.40 -17.53 8.86
CA PHE A 330 -20.94 -18.80 8.31
C PHE A 330 -19.44 -18.95 8.57
N HIS A 331 -18.97 -20.15 8.94
CA HIS A 331 -17.55 -20.38 9.17
C HIS A 331 -17.12 -21.81 8.79
N LEU A 332 -16.08 -21.94 7.95
CA LEU A 332 -15.59 -23.24 7.48
C LEU A 332 -14.76 -24.00 8.53
N PHE A 333 -13.93 -23.27 9.24
CA PHE A 333 -13.01 -23.83 10.23
C PHE A 333 -13.47 -23.50 11.65
N THR A 334 -13.13 -24.34 12.61
CA THR A 334 -13.26 -24.01 14.04
C THR A 334 -12.20 -22.98 14.43
N LYS A 335 -12.42 -22.21 15.51
CA LYS A 335 -11.43 -21.23 15.99
C LYS A 335 -10.04 -21.85 16.25
N PRO A 336 -9.91 -23.05 16.85
CA PRO A 336 -8.61 -23.72 16.97
C PRO A 336 -7.97 -24.03 15.60
N GLU A 337 -8.76 -24.49 14.63
CA GLU A 337 -8.24 -24.76 13.27
C GLU A 337 -7.77 -23.50 12.55
N VAL A 338 -8.42 -22.35 12.78
CA VAL A 338 -7.93 -21.05 12.25
C VAL A 338 -6.50 -20.78 12.73
N ILE A 339 -6.25 -20.96 14.04
CA ILE A 339 -4.93 -20.75 14.63
C ILE A 339 -3.95 -21.78 14.07
N ASP A 340 -4.33 -23.05 14.00
CA ASP A 340 -3.49 -24.10 13.43
C ASP A 340 -3.10 -23.81 11.97
N ILE A 341 -4.03 -23.33 11.14
CA ILE A 341 -3.74 -22.92 9.76
C ILE A 341 -2.65 -21.85 9.73
N VAL A 342 -2.71 -20.83 10.60
CA VAL A 342 -1.69 -19.77 10.64
C VAL A 342 -0.29 -20.34 10.96
N PHE A 343 -0.20 -21.26 11.93
CA PHE A 343 1.07 -21.89 12.29
C PHE A 343 1.56 -22.86 11.21
N PHE A 344 0.67 -23.64 10.61
CA PHE A 344 1.06 -24.54 9.52
C PHE A 344 1.48 -23.77 8.26
N LEU A 345 0.93 -22.59 8.00
CA LEU A 345 1.38 -21.70 6.93
C LEU A 345 2.81 -21.18 7.20
N ARG A 346 3.11 -20.75 8.43
CA ARG A 346 4.48 -20.39 8.82
C ARG A 346 5.47 -21.54 8.62
N ASP A 347 5.09 -22.72 9.07
CA ASP A 347 5.95 -23.91 9.04
C ASP A 347 5.98 -24.59 7.66
N GLU A 348 5.31 -24.02 6.66
CA GLU A 348 5.12 -24.59 5.32
C GLU A 348 4.58 -26.04 5.34
N ASN A 349 3.83 -26.39 6.39
CA ASN A 349 3.36 -27.74 6.66
C ASN A 349 2.11 -28.08 5.84
N THR A 350 2.34 -28.30 4.55
CA THR A 350 1.29 -28.61 3.56
C THR A 350 0.51 -29.88 3.89
N ALA A 351 1.14 -30.87 4.54
CA ALA A 351 0.47 -32.09 4.95
C ALA A 351 -0.58 -31.83 6.04
N ALA A 352 -0.22 -31.03 7.06
CA ALA A 352 -1.15 -30.64 8.12
C ALA A 352 -2.29 -29.75 7.59
N LEU A 353 -1.97 -28.79 6.70
CA LEU A 353 -2.97 -27.94 6.03
C LEU A 353 -3.97 -28.79 5.24
N THR A 354 -3.48 -29.75 4.45
CA THR A 354 -4.34 -30.66 3.69
C THR A 354 -5.28 -31.44 4.61
N LYS A 355 -4.79 -31.90 5.77
CA LYS A 355 -5.61 -32.64 6.75
C LYS A 355 -6.70 -31.76 7.38
N VAL A 356 -6.37 -30.52 7.77
CA VAL A 356 -7.35 -29.57 8.35
C VAL A 356 -8.44 -29.25 7.33
N TYR A 357 -8.08 -28.99 6.07
CA TYR A 357 -9.05 -28.70 5.02
C TYR A 357 -9.92 -29.90 4.68
N ALA A 358 -9.37 -31.12 4.66
CA ALA A 358 -10.17 -32.33 4.46
C ALA A 358 -11.19 -32.55 5.59
N ALA A 359 -10.81 -32.28 6.85
CA ALA A 359 -11.73 -32.36 7.98
C ALA A 359 -12.84 -31.31 7.89
N ALA A 360 -12.51 -30.08 7.49
CA ALA A 360 -13.49 -29.02 7.24
C ALA A 360 -14.42 -29.36 6.07
N GLU A 361 -13.90 -29.95 4.98
CA GLU A 361 -14.71 -30.42 3.85
C GLU A 361 -15.71 -31.50 4.28
N GLN A 362 -15.28 -32.47 5.08
CA GLN A 362 -16.17 -33.52 5.60
C GLN A 362 -17.32 -32.93 6.43
N ARG A 363 -17.02 -31.97 7.31
CA ARG A 363 -18.07 -31.27 8.09
C ARG A 363 -18.99 -30.46 7.19
N PHE A 364 -18.44 -29.77 6.18
CA PHE A 364 -19.23 -29.01 5.22
C PHE A 364 -20.20 -29.92 4.46
N ARG A 365 -19.72 -31.04 3.89
CA ARG A 365 -20.56 -32.00 3.15
C ARG A 365 -21.65 -32.63 4.03
N ALA A 366 -21.36 -32.86 5.31
CA ALA A 366 -22.36 -33.36 6.25
C ALA A 366 -23.45 -32.32 6.54
N ALA A 367 -23.10 -31.03 6.61
CA ALA A 367 -24.06 -29.95 6.83
C ALA A 367 -24.85 -29.55 5.57
N TYR A 368 -24.25 -29.72 4.38
CA TYR A 368 -24.81 -29.31 3.09
C TYR A 368 -24.70 -30.43 2.05
N PRO A 369 -25.45 -31.54 2.20
CA PRO A 369 -25.30 -32.72 1.34
C PRO A 369 -25.69 -32.47 -0.13
N ASP A 370 -26.53 -31.47 -0.38
CA ASP A 370 -27.05 -31.16 -1.73
C ASP A 370 -26.17 -30.17 -2.51
N ILE A 371 -25.09 -29.64 -1.91
CA ILE A 371 -24.18 -28.71 -2.57
C ILE A 371 -23.06 -29.48 -3.28
N ASP A 372 -22.98 -29.31 -4.60
CA ASP A 372 -21.86 -29.80 -5.39
C ASP A 372 -20.62 -28.92 -5.19
N LEU A 373 -19.47 -29.56 -4.99
CA LEU A 373 -18.17 -28.90 -4.83
C LEU A 373 -17.33 -28.94 -6.12
N THR A 374 -17.84 -29.54 -7.21
CA THR A 374 -17.13 -29.53 -8.48
C THR A 374 -17.07 -28.10 -9.06
N ARG A 375 -15.92 -27.73 -9.61
CA ARG A 375 -15.75 -26.44 -10.30
C ARG A 375 -16.30 -26.57 -11.70
N SER A 376 -17.23 -25.67 -12.06
CA SER A 376 -17.74 -25.51 -13.42
C SER A 376 -16.70 -24.95 -14.38
#